data_AF-A0A1G5IAF2-F1
#
_entry.id   AF-A0A1G5IAF2-F1
#
_cell.length_a   1.000
_cell.length_b   1.000
_cell.length_c   1.000
_cell.angle_alpha   90.00
_cell.angle_beta   90.00
_cell.angle_gamma   90.00
#
_symmetry.space_group_name_H-M   'P 1'
#
loop_
_entity.id
_entity.type
_entity.pdbx_description
1 polymer ?
#
loop_
_entity_poly.entity_id
_entity_poly.type
_entity_poly.pdbx_seq_one_letter_code
_entity_poly.pdbx_strand_id
1 'polypeptide(L)'
;MIDELTCVSEGDVFISYVKDSQEKTIPFSAIKPLWNYADASEGEYSEAFVDDDEKTIWGLFIIASMQGGIIIGWDTEQDKVIHISEAAYAEDFDIYDGYVYSVCYVSNFRTKPRYEVFRTKVGTMDPNCKLEKVEDVIFEVDESQTERAVPAQISVDSNGVRVEICKYMEELLKAVDNSES
;
A
#
# COMPACT_ATOMS: atom_id res chain seq x y z
N MET A 1 11.16 18.38 -9.38
CA MET A 1 9.71 18.12 -9.26
C MET A 1 9.44 16.78 -9.92
N ILE A 2 8.55 15.97 -9.36
CA ILE A 2 8.16 14.68 -9.96
C ILE A 2 6.86 14.92 -10.73
N ASP A 3 6.92 14.74 -12.05
CA ASP A 3 5.84 15.13 -12.96
C ASP A 3 4.89 13.95 -13.24
N GLU A 4 5.43 12.73 -13.25
CA GLU A 4 4.70 11.50 -13.55
C GLU A 4 5.19 10.38 -12.62
N LEU A 5 4.27 9.51 -12.20
CA LEU A 5 4.54 8.35 -11.33
C LEU A 5 3.66 7.18 -11.77
N THR A 6 4.25 6.00 -11.97
CA THR A 6 3.54 4.78 -12.35
C THR A 6 4.11 3.57 -11.64
N CYS A 7 3.25 2.76 -11.00
CA CYS A 7 3.62 1.42 -10.57
C CYS A 7 3.64 0.50 -11.79
N VAL A 8 4.82 -0.01 -12.13
CA VAL A 8 5.04 -0.83 -13.33
C VAL A 8 4.97 -2.31 -12.96
N SER A 9 5.67 -2.71 -11.90
CA SER A 9 5.77 -4.10 -11.44
C SER A 9 6.09 -5.09 -12.57
N GLU A 10 7.07 -4.75 -13.42
CA GLU A 10 7.50 -5.57 -14.57
C GLU A 10 9.03 -5.68 -14.63
N GLY A 11 9.54 -6.89 -14.81
CA GLY A 11 10.98 -7.15 -14.86
C GLY A 11 11.68 -6.70 -13.58
N ASP A 12 12.72 -5.87 -13.70
CA ASP A 12 13.41 -5.27 -12.55
C ASP A 12 12.81 -3.91 -12.13
N VAL A 13 11.70 -3.45 -12.71
CA VAL A 13 11.13 -2.13 -12.43
C VAL A 13 9.92 -2.26 -11.51
N PHE A 14 10.02 -1.69 -10.31
CA PHE A 14 8.87 -1.56 -9.42
C PHE A 14 8.05 -0.32 -9.77
N ILE A 15 8.67 0.85 -9.71
CA ILE A 15 8.03 2.15 -9.99
C ILE A 15 8.84 2.88 -11.07
N SER A 16 8.17 3.49 -12.05
CA SER A 16 8.74 4.46 -12.97
C SER A 16 8.24 5.86 -12.62
N TYR A 17 9.11 6.86 -12.73
CA TYR A 17 8.77 8.25 -12.46
C TYR A 17 9.58 9.21 -13.32
N VAL A 18 9.01 10.38 -13.63
CA VAL A 18 9.69 11.45 -14.35
C VAL A 18 10.11 12.52 -13.37
N LYS A 19 11.41 12.79 -13.28
CA LYS A 19 11.99 13.86 -12.46
C LYS A 19 12.89 14.73 -13.31
N ASP A 20 12.63 16.03 -13.31
CA ASP A 20 13.38 17.01 -14.10
C ASP A 20 13.47 16.64 -15.59
N SER A 21 12.33 16.18 -16.15
CA SER A 21 12.19 15.69 -17.53
C SER A 21 13.04 14.45 -17.89
N GLN A 22 13.51 13.71 -16.89
CA GLN A 22 14.21 12.43 -17.07
C GLN A 22 13.41 11.30 -16.47
N GLU A 23 13.23 10.23 -17.25
CA GLU A 23 12.67 8.98 -16.75
C GLU A 23 13.67 8.30 -15.81
N LYS A 24 13.18 7.90 -14.65
CA LYS A 24 13.90 7.18 -13.62
C LYS A 24 13.06 6.00 -13.14
N THR A 25 13.71 5.03 -12.51
CA THR A 25 13.03 3.86 -11.95
C THR A 25 13.49 3.57 -10.52
N ILE A 26 12.59 3.00 -9.74
CA ILE A 26 12.90 2.31 -8.49
C ILE A 26 12.96 0.82 -8.85
N PRO A 27 14.16 0.19 -8.85
CA PRO A 27 14.28 -1.18 -9.27
C PRO A 27 14.04 -2.17 -8.12
N PHE A 28 13.47 -3.34 -8.42
CA PHE A 28 13.35 -4.43 -7.46
C PHE A 28 14.71 -4.87 -6.93
N SER A 29 15.75 -4.84 -7.76
CA SER A 29 17.14 -5.14 -7.37
C SER A 29 17.69 -4.24 -6.26
N ALA A 30 17.17 -3.02 -6.07
CA ALA A 30 17.53 -2.17 -4.93
C ALA A 30 16.82 -2.57 -3.63
N ILE A 31 15.66 -3.23 -3.73
CA ILE A 31 14.81 -3.66 -2.61
C ILE A 31 15.18 -5.09 -2.18
N LYS A 32 15.53 -5.95 -3.13
CA LYS A 32 15.84 -7.38 -2.94
C LYS A 32 16.86 -7.68 -1.82
N PRO A 33 17.91 -6.87 -1.59
CA PRO A 33 18.82 -7.07 -0.46
C PRO A 33 18.16 -6.87 0.92
N LEU A 34 17.06 -6.13 0.98
CA LEU A 34 16.30 -5.87 2.20
C LEU A 34 15.16 -6.87 2.35
N TRP A 35 14.52 -7.27 1.25
CA TRP A 35 13.41 -8.21 1.24
C TRP A 35 13.48 -9.14 0.02
N ASN A 36 13.73 -10.43 0.27
CA ASN A 36 14.06 -11.40 -0.78
C ASN A 36 12.94 -11.65 -1.80
N TYR A 37 11.70 -11.29 -1.49
CA TYR A 37 10.52 -11.46 -2.35
C TYR A 37 10.26 -10.25 -3.27
N ALA A 38 11.13 -9.24 -3.25
CA ALA A 38 11.06 -8.11 -4.16
C ALA A 38 11.34 -8.56 -5.61
N ASP A 39 10.27 -8.90 -6.33
CA ASP A 39 10.30 -9.37 -7.70
C ASP A 39 8.94 -9.13 -8.35
N ALA A 40 8.94 -8.62 -9.59
CA ALA A 40 7.72 -8.36 -10.36
C ALA A 40 6.79 -9.58 -10.46
N SER A 41 7.36 -10.79 -10.56
CA SER A 41 6.60 -12.03 -10.73
C SER A 41 5.81 -12.46 -9.50
N GLU A 42 6.13 -11.92 -8.33
CA GLU A 42 5.42 -12.17 -7.07
C GLU A 42 4.26 -11.17 -6.84
N GLY A 43 4.25 -10.07 -7.59
CA GLY A 43 3.38 -8.92 -7.36
C GLY A 43 1.92 -9.19 -7.70
N GLU A 44 1.03 -8.84 -6.77
CA GLU A 44 -0.42 -8.92 -6.94
C GLU A 44 -1.08 -7.54 -6.92
N TYR A 45 -0.58 -6.66 -6.06
CA TYR A 45 -1.06 -5.30 -5.92
C TYR A 45 0.09 -4.35 -5.62
N SER A 46 0.03 -3.16 -6.20
CA SER A 46 1.00 -2.10 -5.96
C SER A 46 0.37 -0.73 -6.14
N GLU A 47 0.76 0.19 -5.29
CA GLU A 47 0.39 1.61 -5.33
C GLU A 47 1.61 2.45 -4.94
N ALA A 48 1.61 3.72 -5.34
CA ALA A 48 2.66 4.65 -4.99
C ALA A 48 2.15 6.08 -5.05
N PHE A 49 2.75 6.95 -4.25
CA PHE A 49 2.55 8.38 -4.32
C PHE A 49 3.83 9.15 -4.00
N VAL A 50 3.85 10.42 -4.37
CA VAL A 50 4.92 11.36 -4.03
C VAL A 50 4.56 12.05 -2.72
N ASP A 51 5.49 12.06 -1.76
CA ASP A 51 5.33 12.76 -0.49
C ASP A 51 5.31 14.29 -0.69
N ASP A 52 4.82 15.02 0.31
CA ASP A 52 4.74 16.49 0.29
C ASP A 52 6.11 17.18 0.16
N ASP A 53 7.20 16.47 0.47
CA ASP A 53 8.57 16.96 0.31
C ASP A 53 9.08 16.96 -1.14
N GLU A 54 8.29 16.39 -2.08
CA GLU A 54 8.59 16.15 -3.50
C GLU A 54 9.91 15.40 -3.78
N LYS A 55 10.47 14.76 -2.76
CA LYS A 55 11.77 14.06 -2.81
C LYS A 55 11.64 12.61 -2.45
N THR A 56 10.60 12.26 -1.72
CA THR A 56 10.30 10.90 -1.29
C THR A 56 9.17 10.34 -2.13
N ILE A 57 9.40 9.16 -2.70
CA ILE A 57 8.34 8.34 -3.28
C ILE A 57 8.03 7.24 -2.29
N TRP A 58 6.76 7.11 -1.93
CA TRP A 58 6.28 5.98 -1.14
C TRP A 58 5.61 4.96 -2.04
N GLY A 59 5.77 3.68 -1.73
CA GLY A 59 5.14 2.61 -2.49
C GLY A 59 4.77 1.43 -1.63
N LEU A 60 3.64 0.81 -1.93
CA LEU A 60 3.20 -0.46 -1.36
C LEU A 60 3.34 -1.54 -2.43
N PHE A 61 3.82 -2.71 -2.02
CA PHE A 61 3.91 -3.89 -2.87
C PHE A 61 3.43 -5.10 -2.09
N ILE A 62 2.39 -5.75 -2.60
CA ILE A 62 1.70 -6.89 -1.98
C ILE A 62 1.88 -8.14 -2.81
N ILE A 63 2.07 -9.27 -2.12
CA ILE A 63 2.27 -10.60 -2.67
C ILE A 63 1.41 -11.64 -1.93
N ALA A 64 1.37 -12.86 -2.47
CA ALA A 64 0.90 -14.06 -1.79
C ALA A 64 -0.51 -13.94 -1.17
N SER A 65 -1.47 -13.44 -1.94
CA SER A 65 -2.86 -13.18 -1.54
C SER A 65 -2.94 -12.32 -0.29
N MET A 66 -2.24 -11.18 -0.33
CA MET A 66 -2.10 -10.22 0.78
C MET A 66 -1.29 -10.73 1.98
N GLN A 67 -0.81 -11.99 2.00
CA GLN A 67 -0.13 -12.54 3.18
C GLN A 67 1.31 -12.06 3.34
N GLY A 68 1.86 -11.39 2.33
CA GLY A 68 3.13 -10.71 2.40
C GLY A 68 3.05 -9.37 1.70
N GLY A 69 3.83 -8.41 2.17
CA GLY A 69 3.93 -7.13 1.51
C GLY A 69 4.90 -6.22 2.21
N ILE A 70 5.31 -5.16 1.53
CA ILE A 70 6.15 -4.11 2.09
C ILE A 70 5.61 -2.73 1.72
N ILE A 71 5.79 -1.78 2.62
CA ILE A 71 5.76 -0.35 2.29
C ILE A 71 7.21 0.11 2.21
N ILE A 72 7.56 0.80 1.13
CA ILE A 72 8.88 1.39 0.92
C ILE A 72 8.80 2.91 0.87
N GLY A 73 9.85 3.55 1.35
CA GLY A 73 10.15 4.95 1.08
C GLY A 73 11.45 5.05 0.29
N TRP A 74 11.42 5.77 -0.82
CA TRP A 74 12.55 5.97 -1.73
C TRP A 74 12.96 7.44 -1.77
N ASP A 75 14.22 7.72 -1.45
CA ASP A 75 14.81 9.05 -1.60
C ASP A 75 15.30 9.23 -3.04
N THR A 76 14.65 10.13 -3.78
CA THR A 76 14.93 10.42 -5.20
C THR A 76 16.15 11.32 -5.43
N GLU A 77 16.75 11.88 -4.38
CA GLU A 77 18.01 12.62 -4.44
C GLU A 77 19.20 11.69 -4.22
N GLN A 78 19.04 10.69 -3.35
CA GLN A 78 20.09 9.73 -3.01
C GLN A 78 19.98 8.41 -3.79
N ASP A 79 18.90 8.23 -4.56
CA ASP A 79 18.57 7.01 -5.30
C ASP A 79 18.70 5.76 -4.41
N LYS A 80 18.04 5.78 -3.24
CA LYS A 80 18.09 4.69 -2.26
C LYS A 80 16.80 4.52 -1.46
N VAL A 81 16.62 3.29 -0.95
CA VAL A 81 15.60 2.97 0.04
C VAL A 81 15.94 3.66 1.37
N ILE A 82 14.99 4.43 1.89
CA ILE A 82 15.06 5.10 3.21
C ILE A 82 14.06 4.54 4.21
N HIS A 83 13.10 3.74 3.75
CA HIS A 83 12.17 3.02 4.60
C HIS A 83 11.79 1.70 3.94
N ILE A 84 11.69 0.63 4.74
CA ILE A 84 11.01 -0.61 4.39
C ILE A 84 10.38 -1.19 5.66
N SER A 85 9.07 -1.45 5.62
CA SER A 85 8.32 -2.06 6.72
C SER A 85 7.35 -3.13 6.22
N GLU A 86 6.95 -4.02 7.15
CA GLU A 86 5.90 -5.02 6.95
C GLU A 86 4.59 -4.37 6.48
N ALA A 87 3.92 -5.01 5.52
CA ALA A 87 2.64 -4.55 4.99
C ALA A 87 1.69 -5.70 4.60
N ALA A 88 1.90 -6.90 5.15
CA ALA A 88 0.93 -7.99 5.01
C ALA A 88 -0.49 -7.52 5.39
N TYR A 89 -1.43 -7.85 4.52
CA TYR A 89 -2.85 -7.50 4.59
C TYR A 89 -3.16 -6.00 4.51
N ALA A 90 -2.18 -5.16 4.17
CA ALA A 90 -2.43 -3.74 3.92
C ALA A 90 -3.25 -3.56 2.63
N GLU A 91 -4.29 -2.74 2.72
CA GLU A 91 -5.14 -2.33 1.61
C GLU A 91 -4.71 -0.97 1.04
N ASP A 92 -4.23 -0.09 1.93
CA ASP A 92 -3.73 1.26 1.63
C ASP A 92 -2.82 1.74 2.77
N PHE A 93 -2.06 2.81 2.54
CA PHE A 93 -1.23 3.45 3.55
C PHE A 93 -1.09 4.97 3.34
N ASP A 94 -0.79 5.69 4.42
CA ASP A 94 -0.56 7.14 4.40
C ASP A 94 0.55 7.54 5.38
N ILE A 95 1.17 8.70 5.18
CA ILE A 95 2.29 9.21 5.96
C ILE A 95 1.88 10.45 6.75
N TYR A 96 2.08 10.40 8.07
CA TYR A 96 1.82 11.57 8.92
C TYR A 96 2.73 11.60 10.15
N ASP A 97 3.25 12.79 10.46
CA ASP A 97 4.05 13.07 11.68
C ASP A 97 5.20 12.07 11.94
N GLY A 98 5.90 11.67 10.87
CA GLY A 98 7.03 10.74 10.96
C GLY A 98 6.66 9.27 11.16
N TYR A 99 5.41 8.92 10.88
CA TYR A 99 4.91 7.54 10.88
C TYR A 99 4.27 7.19 9.54
N VAL A 100 4.45 5.92 9.14
CA VAL A 100 3.68 5.27 8.10
C VAL A 100 2.48 4.63 8.77
N TYR A 101 1.27 4.91 8.32
CA TYR A 101 0.03 4.30 8.77
C TYR A 101 -0.49 3.37 7.68
N SER A 102 -0.83 2.14 8.02
CA SER A 102 -1.46 1.20 7.09
C SER A 102 -2.81 0.76 7.61
N VAL A 103 -3.78 0.63 6.70
CA VAL A 103 -5.07 0.01 7.00
C VAL A 103 -5.03 -1.43 6.52
N CYS A 104 -5.37 -2.37 7.41
CA CYS A 104 -5.35 -3.80 7.11
C CYS A 104 -6.72 -4.43 7.30
N TYR A 105 -7.12 -5.28 6.35
CA TYR A 105 -8.33 -6.11 6.51
C TYR A 105 -8.02 -7.34 7.37
N VAL A 106 -8.74 -7.48 8.49
CA VAL A 106 -8.58 -8.59 9.42
C VAL A 106 -9.83 -9.44 9.41
N SER A 107 -9.73 -10.64 8.84
CA SER A 107 -10.77 -11.66 8.86
C SER A 107 -10.25 -12.96 9.45
N ASN A 108 -11.01 -13.55 10.39
CA ASN A 108 -10.74 -14.88 10.91
C ASN A 108 -12.05 -15.58 11.29
N PHE A 109 -12.02 -16.91 11.38
CA PHE A 109 -13.21 -17.72 11.68
C PHE A 109 -13.90 -17.45 13.02
N ARG A 110 -13.28 -16.67 13.93
CA ARG A 110 -13.78 -16.45 15.30
C ARG A 110 -14.23 -15.02 15.57
N THR A 111 -13.90 -14.07 14.72
CA THR A 111 -14.25 -12.66 14.89
C THR A 111 -14.78 -12.10 13.59
N LYS A 112 -15.80 -11.24 13.69
CA LYS A 112 -16.30 -10.50 12.52
C LYS A 112 -15.14 -9.81 11.78
N PRO A 113 -15.17 -9.80 10.45
CA PRO A 113 -14.24 -9.01 9.65
C PRO A 113 -14.26 -7.54 10.07
N ARG A 114 -13.10 -6.90 10.06
CA ARG A 114 -12.92 -5.49 10.42
C ARG A 114 -11.65 -4.95 9.79
N TYR A 115 -11.51 -3.64 9.78
CA TYR A 115 -10.25 -2.99 9.46
C TYR A 115 -9.51 -2.62 10.74
N GLU A 116 -8.20 -2.81 10.74
CA GLU A 116 -7.33 -2.37 11.82
C GLU A 116 -6.29 -1.42 11.24
N VAL A 117 -5.96 -0.37 11.99
CA VAL A 117 -4.92 0.57 11.59
C VAL A 117 -3.67 0.31 12.39
N PHE A 118 -2.57 0.18 11.66
CA PHE A 118 -1.24 0.00 12.21
C PHE A 118 -0.36 1.18 11.84
N ARG A 119 0.71 1.37 12.60
CA ARG A 119 1.76 2.32 12.25
C ARG A 119 3.16 1.78 12.48
N THR A 120 4.10 2.33 11.71
CA THR A 120 5.54 2.14 11.88
C THR A 120 6.24 3.49 11.79
N LYS A 121 7.43 3.60 12.38
CA LYS A 121 8.19 4.85 12.31
C LYS A 121 8.84 5.00 10.94
N VAL A 122 8.77 6.18 10.34
CA VAL A 122 9.54 6.51 9.13
C VAL A 122 11.04 6.28 9.41
N GLY A 123 11.75 5.69 8.43
CA GLY A 123 13.12 5.22 8.62
C GLY A 123 13.28 3.79 9.15
N THR A 124 12.19 3.05 9.40
CA THR A 124 12.26 1.60 9.65
C THR A 124 12.91 0.90 8.45
N MET A 125 13.82 -0.04 8.71
CA MET A 125 14.57 -0.78 7.68
C MET A 125 14.46 -2.29 7.90
N ASP A 126 13.28 -2.75 8.30
CA ASP A 126 13.00 -4.15 8.62
C ASP A 126 11.64 -4.52 8.02
N PRO A 127 11.60 -5.32 6.94
CA PRO A 127 10.34 -5.73 6.31
C PRO A 127 9.52 -6.69 7.16
N ASN A 128 10.05 -7.21 8.27
CA ASN A 128 9.31 -8.05 9.23
C ASN A 128 9.09 -7.31 10.56
N CYS A 129 9.17 -5.97 10.54
CA CYS A 129 9.05 -5.18 11.75
C CYS A 129 7.71 -5.42 12.44
N LYS A 130 7.71 -5.35 13.76
CA LYS A 130 6.46 -5.40 14.52
C LYS A 130 5.68 -4.10 14.32
N LEU A 131 4.45 -4.24 13.84
CA LEU A 131 3.51 -3.13 13.71
C LEU A 131 2.93 -2.69 15.06
N GLU A 132 2.81 -1.38 15.27
CA GLU A 132 2.08 -0.80 16.41
C GLU A 132 0.63 -0.58 16.02
N LYS A 133 -0.31 -1.22 16.73
CA LYS A 133 -1.74 -1.00 16.51
C LYS A 133 -2.16 0.36 17.06
N VAL A 134 -2.81 1.17 16.23
CA VAL A 134 -3.23 2.54 16.57
C VAL A 134 -4.67 2.52 17.08
N GLU A 135 -5.59 2.03 16.25
CA GLU A 135 -7.02 2.03 16.53
C GLU A 135 -7.68 0.77 15.97
N ASP A 136 -8.75 0.33 16.64
CA ASP A 136 -9.74 -0.56 16.05
C ASP A 136 -10.72 0.30 15.25
N VAL A 137 -10.65 0.25 13.91
CA VAL A 137 -11.66 0.89 13.08
C VAL A 137 -12.72 -0.14 12.75
N ILE A 138 -13.73 -0.23 13.62
CA ILE A 138 -14.84 -1.18 13.46
C ILE A 138 -15.75 -0.69 12.34
N PHE A 139 -15.58 -1.25 11.15
CA PHE A 139 -16.63 -1.25 10.14
C PHE A 139 -17.21 -2.66 10.04
N GLU A 140 -18.51 -2.80 10.35
CA GLU A 140 -19.22 -4.04 10.08
C GLU A 140 -19.42 -4.14 8.56
N VAL A 141 -18.59 -4.97 7.91
CA VAL A 141 -18.88 -5.44 6.56
C VAL A 141 -20.11 -6.33 6.67
N ASP A 142 -21.19 -5.98 5.96
CA ASP A 142 -22.38 -6.84 5.88
C ASP A 142 -21.99 -8.09 5.08
N GLU A 143 -21.71 -9.19 5.79
CA GLU A 143 -21.34 -10.49 5.21
C GLU A 143 -22.37 -11.02 4.19
N SER A 144 -23.59 -10.45 4.15
CA SER A 144 -24.60 -10.81 3.16
C SER A 144 -24.38 -10.23 1.76
N GLN A 145 -23.42 -9.30 1.58
CA GLN A 145 -23.25 -8.56 0.32
C GLN A 145 -21.91 -8.79 -0.40
N THR A 146 -20.90 -9.38 0.23
CA THR A 146 -19.56 -9.50 -0.40
C THR A 146 -18.81 -10.79 -0.06
N GLU A 147 -18.50 -11.60 -1.08
CA GLU A 147 -17.58 -12.75 -0.98
C GLU A 147 -16.10 -12.33 -0.84
N ARG A 148 -15.79 -11.02 -0.87
CA ARG A 148 -14.43 -10.44 -0.81
C ARG A 148 -14.40 -9.18 0.06
N ALA A 149 -13.21 -8.83 0.56
CA ALA A 149 -12.95 -7.54 1.18
C ALA A 149 -13.24 -6.42 0.17
N VAL A 150 -13.87 -5.33 0.62
CA VAL A 150 -14.01 -4.10 -0.18
C VAL A 150 -12.73 -3.29 0.04
N PRO A 151 -12.05 -2.79 -1.01
CA PRO A 151 -10.85 -1.98 -0.81
C PRO A 151 -11.14 -0.81 0.13
N ALA A 152 -10.20 -0.53 1.04
CA ALA A 152 -10.30 0.59 1.97
C ALA A 152 -9.11 1.53 1.75
N GLN A 153 -9.38 2.82 1.79
CA GLN A 153 -8.37 3.86 1.74
C GLN A 153 -8.19 4.49 3.11
N ILE A 154 -6.98 4.93 3.42
CA ILE A 154 -6.64 5.62 4.66
C ILE A 154 -6.17 7.05 4.35
N SER A 155 -6.57 7.98 5.21
CA SER A 155 -6.00 9.32 5.25
C SER A 155 -5.73 9.69 6.70
N VAL A 156 -4.58 10.30 6.96
CA VAL A 156 -4.14 10.68 8.30
C VAL A 156 -3.71 12.13 8.30
N ASP A 157 -4.30 12.91 9.20
CA ASP A 157 -3.97 14.32 9.36
C ASP A 157 -3.97 14.73 10.84
N SER A 158 -3.82 16.03 11.09
CA SER A 158 -3.86 16.60 12.44
C SER A 158 -5.19 16.38 13.20
N ASN A 159 -6.25 15.99 12.50
CA ASN A 159 -7.56 15.66 13.08
C ASN A 159 -7.70 14.16 13.40
N GLY A 160 -6.71 13.33 13.05
CA GLY A 160 -6.66 11.90 13.34
C GLY A 160 -6.67 11.04 12.08
N VAL A 161 -6.95 9.75 12.27
CA VAL A 161 -7.01 8.75 11.21
C VAL A 161 -8.44 8.67 10.67
N ARG A 162 -8.57 8.62 9.34
CA ARG A 162 -9.83 8.35 8.64
C ARG A 162 -9.64 7.20 7.68
N VAL A 163 -10.59 6.29 7.66
CA VAL A 163 -10.61 5.16 6.74
C VAL A 163 -11.91 5.21 5.94
N GLU A 164 -11.80 5.20 4.62
CA GLU A 164 -12.93 5.22 3.68
C GLU A 164 -13.02 3.87 2.96
N ILE A 165 -14.20 3.26 2.96
CA ILE A 165 -14.43 2.03 2.20
C ILE A 165 -14.84 2.42 0.78
N CYS A 166 -14.03 2.03 -0.20
CA CYS A 166 -14.26 2.33 -1.61
C CYS A 166 -15.41 1.47 -2.17
N LYS A 167 -16.63 1.97 -2.04
CA LYS A 167 -17.86 1.30 -2.55
C LYS A 167 -17.94 1.18 -4.08
N TYR A 168 -16.97 1.71 -4.82
CA TYR A 168 -17.03 1.87 -6.28
C TYR A 168 -16.91 0.57 -7.09
N MET A 169 -16.54 -0.57 -6.49
CA MET A 169 -16.46 -1.85 -7.22
C MET A 169 -17.83 -2.54 -7.41
N GLU A 170 -18.84 -2.28 -6.57
CA GLU A 170 -20.14 -2.92 -6.72
C GLU A 170 -20.94 -2.43 -7.93
N GLU A 171 -20.82 -1.14 -8.30
CA GLU A 171 -21.54 -0.58 -9.44
C GLU A 171 -20.92 -1.00 -10.78
N LEU A 172 -19.59 -1.16 -10.84
CA LEU A 172 -18.90 -1.65 -12.03
C LEU A 172 -19.16 -3.14 -12.28
N LEU A 173 -19.20 -3.97 -11.24
CA LEU A 173 -19.54 -5.40 -11.37
C LEU A 173 -21.00 -5.59 -11.81
N LYS A 174 -21.95 -4.78 -11.29
CA LYS A 174 -23.34 -4.77 -11.77
C LYS A 174 -23.48 -4.26 -13.21
N ALA A 175 -22.59 -3.39 -13.68
CA ALA A 175 -22.61 -2.90 -15.05
C ALA A 175 -22.08 -3.93 -16.07
N VAL A 176 -21.12 -4.76 -15.69
CA VAL A 176 -20.59 -5.85 -16.54
C VAL A 176 -21.63 -6.97 -16.71
N ASP A 177 -22.32 -7.38 -15.64
CA ASP A 177 -23.37 -8.40 -15.69
C ASP A 177 -24.60 -8.02 -16.55
N ASN A 178 -24.90 -6.72 -16.67
CA ASN A 178 -25.99 -6.22 -17.52
C ASN A 178 -25.56 -5.94 -18.97
N SER A 179 -24.30 -6.17 -19.32
CA SER A 179 -23.77 -5.97 -20.68
C SER A 179 -23.66 -7.26 -21.50
N GLU A 180 -23.89 -8.42 -20.88
CA GLU A 180 -23.94 -9.74 -21.53
C GLU A 180 -25.38 -10.29 -21.72
N SER A 181 -26.41 -9.47 -21.53
CA SER A 181 -27.83 -9.85 -21.73
C SER A 181 -28.45 -9.27 -23.00
#